data_AF-A0A2N5ZS46-F1
#
_entry.id   AF-A0A2N5ZS46-F1
#
_cell.length_a   1.000
_cell.length_b   1.000
_cell.length_c   1.000
_cell.angle_alpha   90.00
_cell.angle_beta   90.00
_cell.angle_gamma   90.00
#
_symmetry.space_group_name_H-M   'P 1'
#
loop_
_entity.id
_entity.type
_entity.pdbx_description
1 polymer ?
#
loop_
_entity_poly.entity_id
_entity_poly.type
_entity_poly.pdbx_seq_one_letter_code
_entity_poly.pdbx_strand_id
1 'polypeptide(L)'
;MNNKCLYCYQENDSGVEDFHPGCSKKMFGTEEPPVLDYSFSEMAKLAEKVISTSVTVPGVQAKLSLHLDKKGGRPSKLTLVGLWGDYILK
;
A
#
# COMPACT_ATOMS: atom_id res chain seq x y z
N MET A 1 -12.27 17.58 -3.18
CA MET A 1 -11.44 16.71 -4.03
C MET A 1 -10.01 17.17 -3.91
N ASN A 2 -9.15 16.38 -3.27
CA ASN A 2 -7.72 16.69 -3.15
C ASN A 2 -7.05 16.20 -4.44
N ASN A 3 -6.84 17.10 -5.40
CA ASN A 3 -6.12 16.79 -6.64
C ASN A 3 -4.61 16.81 -6.41
N LYS A 4 -4.13 16.11 -5.37
CA LYS A 4 -2.73 16.14 -4.94
C LYS A 4 -2.13 14.75 -4.97
N CYS A 5 -0.91 14.66 -5.49
CA CYS A 5 -0.12 13.45 -5.46
C CYS A 5 0.15 12.99 -4.02
N LEU A 6 -0.14 11.73 -3.71
CA LEU A 6 0.04 11.13 -2.38
C LEU A 6 1.51 10.94 -1.99
N TYR A 7 2.46 11.22 -2.90
CA TYR A 7 3.90 11.16 -2.63
C TYR A 7 4.53 12.55 -2.43
N CYS A 8 4.38 13.46 -3.41
CA CYS A 8 5.04 14.77 -3.38
C CYS A 8 4.12 15.92 -2.94
N TYR A 9 2.83 15.65 -2.75
CA TYR A 9 1.79 16.61 -2.34
C TYR A 9 1.59 17.81 -3.28
N GLN A 10 2.19 17.77 -4.47
CA GLN A 10 1.94 18.74 -5.54
C GLN A 10 0.65 18.39 -6.29
N GLU A 11 0.10 19.35 -7.03
CA GLU A 11 -1.11 19.15 -7.82
C GLU A 11 -0.90 18.08 -8.90
N ASN A 12 -1.92 17.26 -9.13
CA ASN A 12 -1.91 16.30 -10.23
C ASN A 12 -2.36 16.99 -11.52
N ASP A 13 -1.61 16.74 -12.59
CA ASP A 13 -2.05 17.06 -13.93
C ASP A 13 -3.34 16.27 -14.24
N SER A 14 -4.29 16.96 -14.86
CA SER A 14 -5.63 16.45 -15.15
C SER A 14 -5.62 15.04 -15.75
N GLY A 15 -6.02 14.04 -14.96
CA GLY A 15 -6.17 12.65 -15.38
C GLY A 15 -5.45 11.61 -14.51
N VAL A 16 -4.60 12.01 -13.57
CA VAL A 16 -3.89 11.06 -12.68
C VAL A 16 -4.38 11.24 -11.24
N GLU A 17 -5.08 10.24 -10.70
CA GLU A 17 -5.86 10.44 -9.47
C GLU A 17 -4.97 10.52 -8.21
N ASP A 18 -3.99 9.62 -8.06
CA ASP A 18 -3.30 9.47 -6.77
C ASP A 18 -1.78 9.74 -6.81
N PHE A 19 -1.09 9.47 -7.93
CA PHE A 19 0.36 9.59 -8.02
C PHE A 19 0.81 10.04 -9.41
N HIS A 20 1.68 11.06 -9.52
CA HIS A 20 2.37 11.31 -10.80
C HIS A 20 3.12 10.06 -11.27
N PRO A 21 3.27 9.82 -12.59
CA PRO A 21 3.99 8.66 -13.10
C PRO A 21 5.42 8.52 -12.53
N GLY A 22 6.15 9.64 -12.41
CA GLY A 22 7.48 9.67 -11.79
C GLY A 22 7.47 9.42 -10.28
N CYS A 23 6.41 9.84 -9.59
CA CYS A 23 6.23 9.61 -8.14
C CYS A 23 5.87 8.15 -7.85
N SER A 24 4.97 7.56 -8.65
CA SER A 24 4.68 6.13 -8.61
C SER A 24 5.93 5.30 -8.88
N LYS A 25 6.74 5.67 -9.87
CA LYS A 25 7.99 4.96 -10.18
C LYS A 25 9.01 5.02 -9.04
N LYS A 26 9.08 6.15 -8.32
CA LYS A 26 9.93 6.28 -7.13
C LYS A 26 9.43 5.44 -5.95
N MET A 27 8.11 5.38 -5.74
CA MET A 27 7.51 4.66 -4.60
C MET A 27 7.40 3.16 -4.84
N PHE A 28 6.90 2.75 -5.99
CA PHE A 28 6.53 1.37 -6.33
C PHE A 28 7.44 0.76 -7.39
N GLY A 29 8.25 1.55 -8.09
CA GLY A 29 9.07 1.06 -9.21
C GLY A 29 8.31 0.93 -10.54
N THR A 30 7.04 1.34 -10.59
CA THR A 30 6.17 1.31 -11.79
C THR A 30 5.54 2.68 -12.02
N GLU A 31 5.31 3.05 -13.28
CA GLU A 31 4.71 4.36 -13.62
C GLU A 31 3.22 4.43 -13.25
N GLU A 32 2.55 3.29 -13.23
CA GLU A 32 1.19 3.14 -12.69
C GLU A 32 1.26 2.64 -11.24
N PRO A 33 0.50 3.23 -10.31
CA PRO A 33 0.46 2.77 -8.93
C PRO A 33 -0.17 1.37 -8.85
N PRO A 34 0.31 0.50 -7.94
CA PRO A 34 -0.26 -0.82 -7.76
C PRO A 34 -1.66 -0.75 -7.15
N VAL A 35 -2.50 -1.72 -7.48
CA VAL A 35 -3.86 -1.81 -6.93
C VAL A 35 -3.83 -2.46 -5.55
N LEU A 36 -4.53 -1.85 -4.58
CA LEU A 36 -4.86 -2.46 -3.30
C LEU A 36 -6.30 -2.98 -3.34
N ASP A 37 -6.43 -4.28 -3.62
CA ASP A 37 -7.69 -4.95 -3.93
C ASP A 37 -8.41 -5.42 -2.64
N TYR A 38 -8.63 -4.49 -1.70
CA TYR A 38 -9.31 -4.76 -0.43
C TYR A 38 -10.25 -3.62 -0.06
N SER A 39 -11.48 -3.95 0.33
CA SER A 39 -12.36 -3.00 1.00
C SER A 39 -11.86 -2.67 2.41
N PHE A 40 -12.26 -1.52 2.95
CA PHE A 40 -11.99 -1.16 4.35
C PHE A 40 -12.44 -2.24 5.34
N SER A 41 -13.59 -2.87 5.10
CA SER A 41 -14.10 -3.94 5.95
C SER A 41 -13.24 -5.21 5.90
N GLU A 42 -12.70 -5.55 4.73
CA GLU A 42 -11.80 -6.70 4.59
C GLU A 42 -10.45 -6.41 5.23
N MET A 43 -9.94 -5.19 5.06
CA MET A 43 -8.72 -4.74 5.74
C MET A 43 -8.86 -4.81 7.26
N ALA A 44 -9.99 -4.38 7.82
CA ALA A 44 -10.24 -4.46 9.26
C ALA A 44 -10.23 -5.91 9.79
N LYS A 45 -10.91 -6.83 9.09
CA LYS A 45 -10.92 -8.25 9.45
C LYS A 45 -9.53 -8.89 9.37
N LEU A 46 -8.77 -8.55 8.35
CA LEU A 46 -7.40 -9.04 8.17
C LEU A 46 -6.47 -8.45 9.24
N ALA A 47 -6.65 -7.17 9.59
CA ALA A 47 -5.92 -6.50 10.66
C ALA A 47 -6.10 -7.22 11.99
N GLU A 48 -7.35 -7.50 12.37
CA GLU A 48 -7.69 -8.23 13.59
C GLU A 48 -7.01 -9.61 13.62
N LYS A 49 -7.04 -10.34 12.51
CA LYS A 49 -6.40 -11.65 12.40
C LYS A 49 -4.87 -11.56 12.55
N VAL A 50 -4.22 -10.59 11.91
CA VAL A 50 -2.76 -10.40 12.02
C VAL A 50 -2.38 -10.00 13.44
N ILE A 51 -3.10 -9.07 14.07
CA ILE A 51 -2.84 -8.67 15.45
C ILE A 51 -2.98 -9.86 16.39
N SER A 52 -4.07 -10.64 16.26
CA SER A 52 -4.33 -11.81 17.11
C SER A 52 -3.28 -12.94 17.00
N THR A 53 -2.58 -13.02 15.86
CA THR A 53 -1.58 -14.07 15.58
C THR A 53 -0.14 -13.59 15.77
N SER A 54 0.06 -12.27 15.93
CA SER A 54 1.38 -11.67 16.09
C SER A 54 1.84 -11.65 17.55
N VAL A 55 3.09 -12.04 17.80
CA VAL A 55 3.71 -11.89 19.12
C VAL A 55 4.06 -10.42 19.33
N THR A 56 3.25 -9.73 20.13
CA THR A 56 3.47 -8.31 20.45
C THR A 56 4.42 -8.19 21.64
N VAL A 57 5.50 -7.43 21.46
CA VAL A 57 6.39 -7.03 22.57
C VAL A 57 5.76 -5.82 23.28
N PRO A 58 5.66 -5.80 24.62
CA PRO A 58 5.15 -4.65 25.34
C PRO A 58 5.84 -3.35 24.91
N GLY A 59 5.06 -2.31 24.61
CA GLY A 59 5.57 -1.03 24.11
C GLY A 59 5.73 -0.93 22.59
N VAL A 60 5.44 -2.00 21.83
CA VAL A 60 5.49 -2.00 20.35
C VAL A 60 4.09 -2.26 19.77
N GLN A 61 3.68 -1.45 18.81
CA GLN A 61 2.42 -1.65 18.08
C GLN A 61 2.62 -2.65 16.94
N ALA A 62 1.73 -3.63 16.82
CA ALA A 62 1.67 -4.53 15.66
C ALA A 62 1.34 -3.72 14.39
N LYS A 63 2.10 -3.96 13.32
CA LYS A 63 1.94 -3.27 12.03
C LYS A 63 1.57 -4.28 10.95
N LEU A 64 0.73 -3.85 10.02
CA LEU A 64 0.39 -4.64 8.85
C LEU A 64 1.42 -4.38 7.77
N SER A 65 2.03 -5.45 7.28
CA SER A 65 2.99 -5.39 6.19
C SER A 65 2.30 -5.72 4.86
N LEU A 66 2.70 -5.05 3.80
CA LEU A 66 2.24 -5.28 2.43
C LEU A 66 3.42 -5.66 1.55
N HIS A 67 3.24 -6.66 0.71
CA HIS A 67 4.20 -7.04 -0.33
C HIS A 67 3.74 -6.51 -1.69
N LEU A 68 4.68 -6.01 -2.48
CA LEU A 68 4.41 -5.56 -3.84
C LEU A 68 4.76 -6.65 -4.86
N ASP A 69 3.73 -7.25 -5.43
CA ASP A 69 3.88 -8.26 -6.49
C ASP A 69 4.02 -7.57 -7.86
N LYS A 70 5.22 -7.64 -8.43
CA LYS A 70 5.57 -7.12 -9.76
C LYS A 70 5.60 -8.25 -10.77
N LYS A 71 4.44 -8.71 -11.24
CA LYS A 71 4.35 -9.71 -12.32
C LYS A 71 4.39 -9.05 -13.69
N GLY A 72 5.42 -9.34 -14.48
CA GLY A 72 5.52 -8.89 -15.87
C GLY A 72 4.28 -9.26 -16.68
N GLY A 73 3.62 -8.24 -17.25
CA GLY A 73 2.40 -8.40 -18.05
C GLY A 73 1.07 -8.31 -17.28
N ARG A 74 1.07 -8.03 -15.96
CA ARG A 74 -0.14 -7.75 -15.17
C ARG A 74 0.04 -6.46 -14.36
N PRO A 75 -1.05 -5.75 -14.00
CA PRO A 75 -0.95 -4.62 -13.08
C PRO A 75 -0.36 -5.09 -11.76
N SER A 76 0.56 -4.30 -11.20
CA SER A 76 1.19 -4.62 -9.93
C SER A 76 0.16 -4.57 -8.80
N LYS A 77 0.31 -5.44 -7.79
CA LYS A 77 -0.66 -5.55 -6.68
C LYS A 77 0.03 -5.49 -5.32
N LEU A 78 -0.61 -4.81 -4.38
CA LEU A 78 -0.24 -4.85 -2.97
C LEU A 78 -1.01 -5.95 -2.25
N THR A 79 -0.30 -6.86 -1.59
CA THR A 79 -0.90 -8.00 -0.87
C THR A 79 -0.51 -7.94 0.60
N LEU A 80 -1.45 -8.21 1.51
CA LEU A 80 -1.17 -8.32 2.94
C LEU A 80 -0.30 -9.54 3.24
N VAL A 81 0.77 -9.30 3.99
CA VAL A 81 1.73 -10.31 4.43
C VAL A 81 2.05 -10.12 5.91
N GLY A 82 2.58 -11.17 6.55
CA GLY A 82 2.99 -11.12 7.96
C GLY A 82 4.30 -10.36 8.15
N LEU A 83 5.36 -11.10 8.47
CA LEU A 83 6.63 -10.50 8.92
C LEU A 83 7.52 -9.92 7.79
N TRP A 84 7.17 -10.13 6.52
CA TRP A 84 8.05 -9.88 5.37
C TRP A 84 7.35 -9.10 4.26
N GLY A 85 7.10 -7.81 4.47
CA GLY A 85 6.52 -6.91 3.47
C GLY A 85 7.41 -5.70 3.16
N ASP A 86 7.21 -5.12 1.99
CA ASP A 86 7.94 -3.96 1.47
C ASP A 86 7.34 -2.63 1.96
N TYR A 87 6.04 -2.62 2.31
CA TYR A 87 5.31 -1.45 2.76
C TYR A 87 4.57 -1.72 4.07
N ILE A 88 4.26 -0.67 4.81
CA ILE A 88 3.46 -0.73 6.03
C ILE A 88 2.13 -0.03 5.76
N LEU A 89 1.01 -0.70 6.05
CA LEU A 89 -0.31 -0.08 6.05
C LEU A 89 -0.54 0.59 7.41
N LYS A 90 -0.74 1.91 7.41
CA LYS A 90 -0.92 2.74 8.60
C LYS A 90 -2.24 3.49 8.56
#